data_AF-A0A961UIU5-F1
#
_entry.id   AF-A0A961UIU5-F1
#
_cell.length_a   1.000
_cell.length_b   1.000
_cell.length_c   1.000
_cell.angle_alpha   90.00
_cell.angle_beta   90.00
_cell.angle_gamma   90.00
#
_symmetry.space_group_name_H-M   'P 1'
#
loop_
_entity.id
_entity.type
_entity.pdbx_description
1 polymer ?
#
loop_
_entity_poly.entity_id
_entity_poly.type
_entity_poly.pdbx_seq_one_letter_code
_entity_poly.pdbx_strand_id
1 'polypeptide(L)'
;MIRAFLIAGLSAITIAATPALAGSEAARPASVVPQNIDFSAPEGSASRQTPCQCRLNGQYFQQGDQVCIRGQMAQCGMYLNNTSWKFSKTPCPIARADTAYQLR
;
A
#
# COMPACT_ATOMS: atom_id res chain seq x y z
N MET A 1 -24.47 17.77 -66.47
CA MET A 1 -23.04 17.35 -66.44
C MET A 1 -22.83 16.53 -65.18
N ILE A 2 -22.96 15.20 -65.25
CA ILE A 2 -22.77 14.28 -64.12
C ILE A 2 -21.53 13.45 -64.46
N ARG A 3 -20.44 13.63 -63.70
CA ARG A 3 -19.22 12.83 -63.87
C ARG A 3 -19.40 11.49 -63.16
N ALA A 4 -19.53 10.44 -63.95
CA ALA A 4 -19.45 9.06 -63.50
C ALA A 4 -18.03 8.75 -63.01
N PHE A 5 -17.88 8.41 -61.73
CA PHE A 5 -16.66 7.80 -61.21
C PHE A 5 -16.90 6.30 -61.09
N LEU A 6 -16.42 5.56 -62.10
CA LEU A 6 -16.25 4.12 -62.08
C LEU A 6 -15.20 3.77 -61.02
N ILE A 7 -15.63 3.24 -59.88
CA ILE A 7 -14.72 2.68 -58.88
C ILE A 7 -14.46 1.23 -59.26
N ALA A 8 -13.54 1.03 -60.21
CA ALA A 8 -12.94 -0.27 -60.46
C ALA A 8 -11.92 -0.56 -59.34
N GLY A 9 -12.04 -1.70 -58.67
CA GLY A 9 -10.99 -2.18 -57.76
C GLY A 9 -11.50 -2.95 -56.57
N LEU A 10 -12.03 -4.16 -56.80
CA LEU A 10 -12.13 -5.18 -55.75
C LEU A 10 -10.72 -5.55 -55.31
N SER A 11 -10.24 -4.95 -54.23
CA SER A 11 -9.01 -5.39 -53.55
C SER A 11 -9.36 -6.56 -52.65
N ALA A 12 -8.87 -7.75 -53.00
CA ALA A 12 -9.00 -8.95 -52.20
C ALA A 12 -8.33 -8.74 -50.82
N ILE A 13 -9.13 -8.69 -49.76
CA ILE A 13 -8.63 -8.65 -48.39
C ILE A 13 -8.13 -10.05 -48.05
N THR A 14 -6.81 -10.22 -48.05
CA THR A 14 -6.15 -11.44 -47.59
C THR A 14 -6.13 -11.41 -46.05
N ILE A 15 -6.92 -12.28 -45.42
CA ILE A 15 -6.90 -12.47 -43.96
C ILE A 15 -5.72 -13.39 -43.65
N ALA A 16 -4.59 -12.82 -43.22
CA ALA A 16 -3.50 -13.60 -42.67
C ALA A 16 -3.95 -14.23 -41.34
N ALA A 17 -3.95 -15.57 -41.27
CA ALA A 17 -4.24 -16.31 -40.06
C ALA A 17 -3.12 -16.06 -39.04
N THR A 18 -3.45 -15.43 -37.91
CA THR A 18 -2.56 -15.27 -36.76
C THR A 18 -2.33 -16.63 -36.13
N PRO A 19 -1.10 -17.18 -36.08
CA PRO A 19 -0.86 -18.37 -35.29
C PRO A 19 -1.02 -18.02 -33.80
N ALA A 20 -1.79 -18.85 -33.10
CA ALA A 20 -1.92 -18.79 -31.66
C ALA A 20 -0.54 -18.93 -31.01
N LEU A 21 -0.12 -17.90 -30.27
CA LEU A 21 1.05 -17.95 -29.40
C LEU A 21 0.78 -19.02 -28.33
N ALA A 22 1.41 -20.19 -28.52
CA ALA A 22 1.54 -21.21 -27.50
C ALA A 22 2.14 -20.57 -26.25
N GLY A 23 1.36 -20.52 -25.17
CA GLY A 23 1.80 -20.06 -23.87
C GLY A 23 3.02 -20.87 -23.44
N SER A 24 4.15 -20.21 -23.32
CA SER A 24 5.32 -20.78 -22.66
C SER A 24 5.04 -20.72 -21.16
N GLU A 25 4.54 -21.82 -20.60
CA GLU A 25 4.55 -22.05 -19.16
C GLU A 25 6.02 -22.08 -18.71
N ALA A 26 6.52 -20.92 -18.30
CA ALA A 26 7.78 -20.80 -17.60
C ALA A 26 7.64 -21.62 -16.31
N ALA A 27 8.15 -22.85 -16.35
CA ALA A 27 8.32 -23.70 -15.19
C ALA A 27 9.04 -22.88 -14.11
N ARG A 28 8.30 -22.54 -13.04
CA ARG A 28 8.88 -21.86 -11.89
C ARG A 28 9.96 -22.80 -11.33
N PRO A 29 11.22 -22.36 -11.16
CA PRO A 29 12.20 -23.22 -10.51
C PRO A 29 11.67 -23.53 -9.11
N ALA A 30 11.67 -24.82 -8.76
CA ALA A 30 11.39 -25.24 -7.41
C ALA A 30 12.31 -24.45 -6.46
N SER A 31 11.71 -23.84 -5.44
CA SER A 31 12.43 -23.12 -4.39
C SER A 31 13.32 -24.13 -3.65
N VAL A 32 14.58 -24.26 -4.06
CA VAL A 32 15.59 -24.99 -3.30
C VAL A 32 15.92 -24.13 -2.09
N VAL A 33 15.25 -24.41 -0.96
CA VAL A 33 15.66 -23.87 0.34
C VAL A 33 16.82 -24.75 0.81
N PRO A 34 18.06 -24.25 0.92
CA PRO A 34 19.13 -25.02 1.52
C PRO A 34 18.79 -25.30 2.98
N GLN A 35 18.75 -26.58 3.36
CA GLN A 35 18.34 -27.04 4.70
C GLN A 35 19.47 -26.92 5.75
N ASN A 36 20.43 -26.01 5.58
CA ASN A 36 21.54 -25.79 6.51
C ASN A 36 21.55 -24.36 7.07
N ILE A 37 20.47 -23.97 7.73
CA ILE A 37 20.45 -22.79 8.59
C ILE A 37 20.98 -23.21 9.96
N ASP A 38 22.29 -23.12 10.13
CA ASP A 38 22.94 -23.20 11.43
C ASP A 38 22.50 -21.99 12.27
N PHE A 39 21.62 -22.23 13.24
CA PHE A 39 21.08 -21.20 14.12
C PHE A 39 22.05 -20.97 15.30
N SER A 40 23.32 -20.70 15.01
CA SER A 40 24.24 -20.18 16.01
C SER A 40 23.88 -18.73 16.27
N ALA A 41 23.24 -18.47 17.40
CA ALA A 41 22.86 -17.13 17.82
C ALA A 41 24.13 -16.27 18.03
N PRO A 42 24.34 -15.19 17.26
CA PRO A 42 25.35 -14.21 17.63
C PRO A 42 24.85 -13.50 18.90
N GLU A 43 25.56 -13.69 20.00
CA GLU A 43 25.35 -12.94 21.23
C GLU A 43 25.44 -11.44 20.92
N GLY A 44 24.37 -10.71 21.19
CA GLY A 44 24.39 -9.26 21.23
C GLY A 44 24.44 -8.56 19.87
N SER A 45 23.62 -8.95 18.89
CA SER A 45 23.16 -7.94 17.93
C SER A 45 22.29 -6.96 18.73
N ALA A 46 22.86 -5.81 19.12
CA ALA A 46 22.07 -4.66 19.56
C ALA A 46 21.13 -4.34 18.39
N SER A 47 19.94 -4.94 18.41
CA SER A 47 18.92 -4.65 17.44
C SER A 47 18.71 -3.15 17.56
N ARG A 48 18.99 -2.41 16.49
CA ARG A 48 18.43 -1.07 16.36
C ARG A 48 16.92 -1.31 16.38
N GLN A 49 16.34 -1.30 17.57
CA GLN A 49 14.91 -1.41 17.80
C GLN A 49 14.33 -0.22 17.04
N THR A 50 13.88 -0.47 15.81
CA THR A 50 13.19 0.57 15.07
C THR A 50 11.99 0.92 15.92
N PRO A 51 11.82 2.18 16.33
CA PRO A 51 10.72 2.53 17.21
C PRO A 51 9.40 2.14 16.52
N CYS A 52 8.61 1.32 17.20
CA CYS A 52 7.27 0.96 16.75
C CYS A 52 6.43 2.24 16.69
N GLN A 53 6.12 2.71 15.48
CA GLN A 53 5.38 3.95 15.23
C GLN A 53 4.11 3.74 14.41
N CYS A 54 3.04 4.43 14.77
CA CYS A 54 1.85 4.53 13.93
C CYS A 54 1.99 5.67 12.92
N ARG A 55 1.37 5.52 11.75
CA ARG A 55 1.33 6.58 10.73
C ARG A 55 -0.07 7.16 10.56
N LEU A 56 -0.16 8.48 10.44
CA LEU A 56 -1.38 9.20 10.07
C LEU A 56 -0.98 10.44 9.25
N ASN A 57 -1.57 10.61 8.07
CA ASN A 57 -1.32 11.76 7.18
C ASN A 57 0.16 12.06 6.92
N GLY A 58 0.99 11.02 6.78
CA GLY A 58 2.44 11.16 6.56
C GLY A 58 3.26 11.47 7.82
N GLN A 59 2.62 11.64 8.97
CA GLN A 59 3.29 11.82 10.26
C GLN A 59 3.40 10.51 11.02
N TYR A 60 4.41 10.44 11.88
CA TYR A 60 4.70 9.30 12.74
C TYR A 60 4.37 9.64 14.19
N PHE A 61 3.75 8.68 14.86
CA PHE A 61 3.32 8.78 16.24
C PHE A 61 3.91 7.63 17.04
N GLN A 62 4.37 7.94 18.24
CA GLN A 62 4.95 6.98 19.15
C GLN A 62 3.84 6.13 19.77
N GLN A 63 4.21 4.95 20.26
CA GLN A 63 3.28 4.12 21.03
C GLN A 63 2.77 4.88 22.26
N GLY A 64 1.46 4.85 22.47
CA GLY A 64 0.78 5.58 23.55
C GLY A 64 0.18 6.91 23.13
N ASP A 65 0.66 7.51 22.02
CA ASP A 65 0.13 8.77 21.49
C ASP A 65 -1.36 8.65 21.18
N GLN A 66 -2.11 9.71 21.47
CA GLN A 66 -3.54 9.80 21.22
C GLN A 66 -3.82 10.91 20.21
N VAL A 67 -4.57 10.56 19.18
CA VAL A 67 -4.94 11.49 18.11
C VAL A 67 -6.39 11.30 17.71
N CYS A 68 -6.91 12.32 17.06
CA CYS A 68 -8.24 12.29 16.48
C CYS A 68 -8.20 11.83 15.03
N ILE A 69 -8.82 10.67 14.76
CA ILE A 69 -8.96 10.13 13.42
C ILE A 69 -10.45 10.11 13.10
N ARG A 70 -10.86 10.95 12.13
CA ARG A 70 -12.27 11.07 11.69
C ARG A 70 -13.25 11.35 12.85
N GLY A 71 -12.86 12.18 13.80
CA GLY A 71 -13.71 12.56 14.95
C GLY A 71 -13.76 11.56 16.10
N GLN A 72 -13.01 10.45 16.01
CA GLN A 72 -12.90 9.45 17.07
C GLN A 72 -11.50 9.46 17.66
N MET A 73 -11.42 9.33 18.99
CA MET A 73 -10.14 9.23 19.68
C MET A 73 -9.50 7.86 19.42
N ALA A 74 -8.27 7.86 18.92
CA ALA A 74 -7.49 6.67 18.66
C ALA A 74 -6.13 6.75 19.36
N GLN A 75 -5.69 5.64 19.95
CA GLN A 75 -4.38 5.51 20.57
C GLN A 75 -3.47 4.64 19.71
N CYS A 76 -2.22 5.06 19.50
CA CYS A 76 -1.22 4.24 18.86
C CYS A 76 -0.79 3.09 19.79
N GLY A 77 -0.90 1.85 19.32
CA GLY A 77 -0.56 0.67 20.10
C GLY A 77 0.00 -0.45 19.24
N MET A 78 0.36 -1.56 19.87
CA MET A 78 0.79 -2.77 19.17
C MET A 78 -0.31 -3.82 19.21
N TYR A 79 -0.62 -4.42 18.07
CA TYR A 79 -1.55 -5.53 17.92
C TYR A 79 -0.91 -6.59 17.05
N LEU A 80 -0.68 -7.79 17.59
CA LEU A 80 -0.01 -8.91 16.91
C LEU A 80 1.30 -8.48 16.21
N ASN A 81 2.19 -7.82 16.96
CA ASN A 81 3.49 -7.29 16.48
C ASN A 81 3.41 -6.21 15.40
N ASN A 82 2.21 -5.67 15.11
CA ASN A 82 2.02 -4.57 14.19
C ASN A 82 1.55 -3.32 14.94
N THR A 83 2.16 -2.19 14.66
CA THR A 83 1.65 -0.90 15.15
C THR A 83 0.32 -0.57 14.48
N SER A 84 -0.69 -0.35 15.30
CA SER A 84 -2.07 -0.18 14.88
C SER A 84 -2.76 0.91 15.69
N TRP A 85 -3.76 1.54 15.09
CA TRP A 85 -4.63 2.50 15.77
C TRP A 85 -5.74 1.78 16.53
N LYS A 86 -5.75 1.91 17.85
CA LYS A 86 -6.84 1.42 18.71
C LYS A 86 -7.86 2.53 18.92
N PHE A 87 -9.00 2.41 18.27
CA PHE A 87 -10.11 3.35 18.41
C PHE A 87 -10.82 3.15 19.75
N SER A 88 -11.11 4.26 20.43
CA SER A 88 -11.95 4.28 21.61
C SER A 88 -13.35 4.82 21.27
N LYS A 89 -14.32 4.61 22.15
CA LYS A 89 -15.65 5.22 22.03
C LYS A 89 -15.68 6.69 22.45
N THR A 90 -14.55 7.24 22.91
CA THR A 90 -14.45 8.62 23.36
C THR A 90 -14.44 9.54 22.14
N PRO A 91 -15.33 10.54 22.08
CA PRO A 91 -15.30 11.54 21.01
C PRO A 91 -14.05 12.41 21.13
N CYS A 92 -13.68 13.05 20.03
CA CYS A 92 -12.60 14.02 20.01
C CYS A 92 -12.90 15.24 20.91
N PRO A 93 -11.93 15.70 21.71
CA PRO A 93 -12.11 16.92 22.49
C PRO A 93 -12.25 18.11 21.53
N ILE A 94 -13.33 18.87 21.70
CA ILE A 94 -13.54 20.12 20.99
C ILE A 94 -12.87 21.20 21.84
N ALA A 95 -11.70 21.68 21.42
CA ALA A 95 -11.11 22.85 22.05
C ALA A 95 -12.01 24.06 21.75
N ARG A 96 -12.69 24.59 22.77
CA ARG A 96 -13.21 25.96 22.68
C ARG A 96 -12.00 26.88 22.82
N ALA A 97 -11.68 27.63 21.78
CA ALA A 97 -10.75 28.74 21.90
C ALA A 97 -11.30 29.67 22.98
N ASP A 98 -10.60 29.77 24.10
CA ASP A 98 -10.90 30.77 25.10
C ASP A 98 -10.45 32.12 24.53
N THR A 99 -11.40 33.02 24.31
CA THR A 99 -11.11 34.38 23.85
C THR A 99 -10.24 35.18 24.84
N ALA A 100 -9.99 34.64 26.04
CA ALA A 100 -9.11 35.22 27.06
C ALA A 100 -7.62 35.18 26.70
N TYR A 101 -7.15 34.24 25.86
CA TYR A 101 -5.75 34.22 25.40
C TYR A 101 -5.45 35.31 24.35
N GLN A 102 -6.47 35.82 23.65
CA GLN A 102 -6.33 36.78 22.55
C GLN A 102 -6.27 38.26 22.99
N LEU A 103 -6.38 38.55 24.29
CA LEU A 103 -6.40 39.92 24.84
C LEU A 103 -5.18 40.22 25.74
N ARG A 104 -4.08 39.45 25.62
CA ARG A 104 -2.81 39.71 26.31
C ARG A 104 -1.70 40.08 25.34
#